data_AF-A0A3B1DKJ7-F1
#
_entry.id   AF-A0A3B1DKJ7-F1
#
_cell.length_a   1.000
_cell.length_b   1.000
_cell.length_c   1.000
_cell.angle_alpha   90.00
_cell.angle_beta   90.00
_cell.angle_gamma   90.00
#
_symmetry.space_group_name_H-M   'P 1'
#
loop_
_entity.id
_entity.type
_entity.pdbx_description
1 polymer ?
#
loop_
_entity_poly.entity_id
_entity_poly.type
_entity_poly.pdbx_seq_one_letter_code
_entity_poly.pdbx_strand_id
1 'polypeptide(L)' 'KKLSPEVIRQALMRVQTSVLFDKVKKIRYGLPSRISQHARKIYGLMKVKSRLTPYIIKKM' A
#
# COMPACT_ATOMS: atom_id res chain seq x y z
N LYS A 1 -14.25 -19.70 5.33
CA LYS A 1 -14.42 -19.14 6.70
C LYS A 1 -14.63 -17.63 6.62
N LYS A 2 -15.58 -17.08 7.39
CA LYS A 2 -15.74 -15.62 7.55
C LYS A 2 -14.53 -15.07 8.32
N LEU A 3 -14.02 -13.91 7.92
CA LEU A 3 -12.93 -13.22 8.63
C LEU A 3 -13.49 -12.51 9.87
N SER A 4 -12.79 -12.57 11.00
CA SER A 4 -13.16 -11.77 12.17
C SER A 4 -12.75 -10.30 11.96
N PRO A 5 -13.43 -9.34 12.63
CA PRO A 5 -13.08 -7.92 12.55
C PRO A 5 -11.61 -7.63 12.91
N GLU A 6 -11.07 -8.36 13.88
CA GLU A 6 -9.67 -8.21 14.30
C GLU A 6 -8.69 -8.58 13.18
N VAL A 7 -8.95 -9.69 12.48
CA VAL A 7 -8.09 -10.12 11.36
C VAL A 7 -8.15 -9.11 10.22
N ILE A 8 -9.33 -8.54 9.95
CA ILE A 8 -9.50 -7.45 8.97
C ILE A 8 -8.64 -6.25 9.38
N ARG A 9 -8.75 -5.79 10.63
CA ARG A 9 -7.97 -4.67 11.15
C ARG A 9 -6.46 -4.92 11.03
N GLN A 10 -5.99 -6.08 11.47
CA GLN A 10 -4.57 -6.42 11.38
C GLN A 10 -4.07 -6.51 9.93
N ALA A 11 -4.88 -7.07 9.02
CA ALA A 11 -4.53 -7.16 7.61
C ALA A 11 -4.37 -5.77 6.97
N LEU A 12 -5.24 -4.83 7.32
CA LEU A 12 -5.20 -3.46 6.82
C LEU A 12 -4.03 -2.66 7.42
N MET A 13 -3.79 -2.77 8.73
CA MET A 13 -2.69 -2.05 9.42
C MET A 13 -1.29 -2.44 8.93
N ARG A 14 -1.13 -3.66 8.40
CA ARG A 14 0.15 -4.15 7.85
C ARG A 14 0.45 -3.61 6.45
N VAL A 15 -0.53 -3.04 5.74
CA VAL A 15 -0.29 -2.43 4.43
C VAL A 15 0.39 -1.08 4.64
N GLN A 16 1.63 -0.96 4.15
CA GLN A 16 2.45 0.24 4.32
C GLN A 16 3.04 0.64 2.97
N THR A 17 3.26 1.94 2.79
CA THR A 17 3.98 2.48 1.63
C THR A 17 5.06 3.41 2.17
N SER A 18 6.32 3.12 1.87
CA SER A 18 7.43 4.00 2.25
C SER A 18 7.60 5.11 1.22
N VAL A 19 8.10 6.26 1.68
CA VAL A 19 8.39 7.40 0.81
C VAL A 19 9.90 7.54 0.68
N LEU A 20 10.42 7.31 -0.52
CA LEU A 20 11.82 7.48 -0.85
C LEU A 20 12.03 8.84 -1.52
N PHE A 21 13.03 9.60 -1.10
CA PHE A 21 13.39 10.86 -1.74
C PHE A 21 14.74 10.76 -2.44
N ASP A 22 14.73 10.93 -3.76
CA ASP A 22 15.94 11.05 -4.58
C ASP A 22 16.41 12.51 -4.53
N LYS A 23 17.57 12.74 -3.92
CA LYS A 23 18.17 14.08 -3.73
C LYS A 23 18.71 14.67 -5.03
N VAL A 24 19.14 13.85 -5.99
CA VAL A 24 19.73 14.32 -7.25
C VAL A 24 18.62 14.77 -8.19
N LYS A 25 17.60 13.92 -8.38
CA LYS A 25 16.48 14.23 -9.27
C LYS A 25 15.41 15.09 -8.60
N LYS A 26 15.48 15.26 -7.27
CA LYS A 26 14.48 15.93 -6.42
C LYS A 26 13.08 15.31 -6.58
N ILE A 27 13.01 13.98 -6.67
CA ILE A 27 11.76 13.22 -6.85
C ILE A 27 11.44 12.41 -5.60
N ARG A 28 10.18 12.44 -5.16
CA ARG A 28 9.64 11.54 -4.14
C ARG A 28 8.96 10.36 -4.80
N TYR A 29 9.35 9.16 -4.41
CA TYR A 29 8.77 7.90 -4.84
C TYR A 29 7.99 7.25 -3.70
N GLY A 30 6.84 6.65 -4.03
CA GLY A 30 6.10 5.76 -3.16
C GLY A 30 6.51 4.33 -3.46
N LEU A 31 7.02 3.64 -2.44
CA LEU A 31 7.43 2.24 -2.49
C LEU A 31 6.41 1.41 -1.70
N PRO A 32 5.44 0.77 -2.38
CA PRO A 32 4.42 -0.02 -1.70
C PRO A 32 5.02 -1.32 -1.15
N SER A 33 4.60 -1.72 0.05
CA SER A 33 4.97 -3.03 0.63
C SER A 33 4.19 -4.18 -0.02
N ARG A 34 4.65 -5.41 0.22
CA ARG A 34 3.92 -6.60 -0.23
C ARG A 34 2.60 -6.71 0.55
N ILE A 35 1.49 -6.62 -0.19
CA ILE A 35 0.15 -6.71 0.38
C ILE A 35 -0.27 -8.17 0.55
N SER A 36 -0.86 -8.50 1.71
CA SER A 36 -1.41 -9.83 1.98
C SER A 36 -2.62 -10.14 1.10
N GLN A 37 -2.93 -11.42 0.89
CA GLN A 37 -4.09 -11.83 0.08
C GLN A 37 -5.41 -11.30 0.67
N HIS A 38 -5.54 -11.29 2.00
CA HIS A 38 -6.72 -10.75 2.68
C HIS A 38 -6.86 -9.24 2.45
N ALA A 39 -5.79 -8.48 2.65
CA ALA A 39 -5.82 -7.03 2.43
C ALA A 39 -6.13 -6.68 0.96
N ARG A 40 -5.58 -7.44 0.00
CA ARG A 40 -5.89 -7.26 -1.43
C ARG A 40 -7.38 -7.47 -1.74
N LYS A 41 -7.98 -8.53 -1.18
CA LYS A 41 -9.42 -8.79 -1.33
C LYS A 41 -10.27 -7.66 -0.71
N ILE A 42 -9.92 -7.21 0.50
CA ILE A 42 -10.61 -6.11 1.19
C ILE A 42 -10.52 -4.82 0.35
N TYR A 43 -9.33 -4.45 -0.13
CA TYR A 43 -9.16 -3.27 -0.98
C TYR A 43 -9.97 -3.37 -2.28
N GLY A 44 -10.03 -4.55 -2.90
CA GLY A 44 -10.87 -4.80 -4.07
C GLY A 44 -12.36 -4.53 -3.81
N LEU A 45 -12.87 -5.03 -2.68
CA LEU A 45 -14.26 -4.78 -2.25
C LEU A 45 -14.50 -3.29 -1.97
N MET A 46 -13.54 -2.61 -1.35
CA MET A 46 -13.59 -1.18 -1.05
C MET A 46 -13.29 -0.28 -2.26
N LYS A 47 -13.03 -0.86 -3.44
CA LYS A 47 -12.62 -0.16 -4.67
C LYS A 47 -11.37 0.74 -4.48
N VAL A 48 -10.51 0.40 -3.52
CA VAL A 48 -9.25 1.09 -3.27
C VAL A 48 -8.16 0.50 -4.17
N LYS A 49 -7.55 1.34 -5.02
CA LYS A 49 -6.44 0.92 -5.88
C LYS A 49 -5.19 0.73 -5.03
N SER A 50 -4.65 -0.49 -5.00
CA SER A 50 -3.28 -0.74 -4.54
C SER A 50 -2.32 -0.81 -5.73
N ARG A 51 -1.12 -0.29 -5.55
CA ARG A 51 -0.01 -0.44 -6.50
C ARG A 51 1.00 -1.41 -5.91
N LEU A 52 1.58 -2.25 -6.75
CA LEU A 52 2.68 -3.14 -6.37
C LEU A 52 4.03 -2.58 -6.83
N THR A 53 3.99 -1.69 -7.82
CA THR A 53 5.18 -1.08 -8.39
C THR A 53 5.43 0.28 -7.73
N PRO A 54 6.71 0.63 -7.51
CA PRO A 54 7.10 1.99 -7.19
C PRO A 54 6.46 3.01 -8.14
N TYR A 55 6.08 4.18 -7.61
CA TYR A 55 5.50 5.26 -8.40
C TYR A 55 5.97 6.62 -7.91
N ILE A 56 5.93 7.63 -8.77
CA ILE A 56 6.29 9.00 -8.40
C ILE A 56 5.13 9.61 -7.61
N ILE A 57 5.41 10.10 -6.41
CA ILE A 57 4.46 10.86 -5.57
C ILE A 57 4.50 12.33 -5.97
N LYS A 58 5.69 12.92 -6.04
CA LYS A 58 5.88 14.34 -6.35
C LYS A 58 7.26 14.57 -6.94
N LYS A 59 7.32 15.39 -7.99
CA LYS A 59 8.55 16.00 -8.49
C LYS A 59 8.64 17.43 -7.93
N MET A 60 9.78 17.78 -7.36
CA MET A 60 10.07 19.13 -6.90
C MET A 60 10.95 19.87 -7.90
#